data_AF-A0A2V7YV62-F1
#
_entry.id   AF-A0A2V7YV62-F1
#
_cell.length_a   1.000
_cell.length_b   1.000
_cell.length_c   1.000
_cell.angle_alpha   90.00
_cell.angle_beta   90.00
_cell.angle_gamma   90.00
#
_symmetry.space_group_name_H-M   'P 1'
#
loop_
_entity.id
_entity.type
_entity.pdbx_description
1 polymer ?
#
loop_
_entity_poly.entity_id
_entity_poly.type
_entity_poly.pdbx_seq_one_letter_code
_entity_poly.pdbx_strand_id
1 'polypeptide(L)'
;MADYLLDTHIVAYWYDTSRLEHAKVQSRLNAVKQPDPVAKYVPRLFVSIITLGEIAYGHRVAPAPDAAKQAEYTRFVREQFPEVLEMTDDVAEQYGELRAWLFNNCGPTARKSKVKRAEELVSPTTGRELGIDENDIWIVAQAKTHNFVLVTHDSRGNFGKLLKQFAPDLTVEDWTL
;
A
#
# COMPACT_ATOMS: atom_id res chain seq x y z
N MET A 1 17.34 3.56 10.04
CA MET A 1 16.20 4.51 10.05
C MET A 1 15.60 4.47 8.67
N ALA A 2 14.28 4.39 8.56
CA ALA A 2 13.60 4.14 7.31
C ALA A 2 12.53 5.22 7.08
N ASP A 3 12.32 5.54 5.81
CA ASP A 3 11.18 6.32 5.36
C ASP A 3 9.93 5.43 5.28
N TYR A 4 8.76 6.05 5.19
CA TYR A 4 7.48 5.35 5.19
C TYR A 4 6.81 5.41 3.82
N LEU A 5 6.31 4.28 3.34
CA LEU A 5 5.41 4.20 2.19
C LEU A 5 3.98 3.95 2.69
N LEU A 6 3.09 4.92 2.48
CA LEU A 6 1.71 4.83 2.92
C LEU A 6 0.85 4.26 1.79
N ASP A 7 0.03 3.26 2.12
CA ASP A 7 -0.99 2.75 1.21
C ASP A 7 -2.18 3.71 1.04
N THR A 8 -3.08 3.37 0.14
CA THR A 8 -4.25 4.20 -0.20
C THR A 8 -5.24 4.35 0.97
N HIS A 9 -5.40 3.31 1.80
CA HIS A 9 -6.32 3.37 2.94
C HIS A 9 -5.81 4.30 4.04
N ILE A 10 -4.52 4.22 4.39
CA ILE A 10 -3.89 5.07 5.40
C ILE A 10 -3.94 6.54 4.97
N VAL A 11 -3.71 6.84 3.69
CA VAL A 11 -3.87 8.21 3.15
C VAL A 11 -5.32 8.68 3.29
N ALA A 12 -6.30 7.82 2.98
CA ALA A 12 -7.71 8.16 3.12
C ALA A 12 -8.11 8.40 4.60
N TYR A 13 -7.63 7.57 5.53
CA TYR A 13 -7.86 7.76 6.97
C TYR A 13 -7.22 9.03 7.50
N TRP A 14 -6.04 9.39 7.00
CA TRP A 14 -5.41 10.66 7.35
C TRP A 14 -6.25 11.85 6.86
N TYR A 15 -6.81 11.80 5.66
CA TYR A 15 -7.60 12.91 5.15
C TYR A 15 -8.98 13.04 5.79
N ASP A 16 -9.72 11.93 5.88
CA ASP A 16 -11.15 11.93 6.21
C ASP A 16 -11.36 11.91 7.73
N THR A 17 -11.65 13.09 8.29
CA THR A 17 -11.89 13.30 9.73
C THR A 17 -13.12 12.56 10.26
N SER A 18 -14.00 12.06 9.38
CA SER A 18 -15.17 11.26 9.78
C SER A 18 -14.83 9.79 10.03
N ARG A 19 -13.63 9.33 9.65
CA ARG A 19 -13.16 7.96 9.85
C ARG A 19 -12.76 7.73 11.30
N LEU A 20 -13.10 6.57 11.84
CA LEU A 20 -12.76 6.18 13.21
C LEU A 20 -11.24 6.07 13.41
N GLU A 21 -10.53 5.72 12.33
CA GLU A 21 -9.10 5.52 12.26
C GLU A 21 -8.31 6.84 12.25
N HIS A 22 -8.96 7.96 11.86
CA HIS A 22 -8.31 9.25 11.62
C HIS A 22 -7.46 9.70 12.81
N ALA A 23 -8.02 9.68 14.02
CA ALA A 23 -7.35 10.17 15.22
C ALA A 23 -6.06 9.37 15.53
N LYS A 24 -6.07 8.06 15.29
CA LYS A 24 -4.90 7.19 15.52
C LYS A 24 -3.83 7.40 14.47
N VAL A 25 -4.23 7.44 13.19
CA VAL A 25 -3.32 7.75 12.07
C VAL A 25 -2.67 9.12 12.28
N GLN A 26 -3.44 10.14 12.66
CA GLN A 26 -2.94 11.47 12.96
C GLN A 26 -1.97 11.48 14.15
N SER A 27 -2.24 10.71 15.21
CA SER A 27 -1.33 10.56 16.35
C SER A 27 0.00 9.93 15.93
N ARG A 28 -0.02 8.85 15.14
CA ARG A 28 1.19 8.21 14.61
C ARG A 28 1.99 9.15 13.72
N LEU A 29 1.32 9.89 12.83
CA LEU A 29 1.95 10.91 11.99
C LEU A 29 2.67 11.99 12.79
N ASN A 30 2.04 12.49 13.85
CA ASN A 30 2.66 13.49 14.72
C ASN A 30 3.91 12.95 15.43
N ALA A 31 3.92 11.66 15.77
CA ALA A 31 5.07 11.00 16.40
C ALA A 31 6.22 10.79 15.40
N VAL A 32 5.94 10.25 14.20
CA VAL A 32 7.00 9.98 13.20
C VAL A 32 7.58 11.26 12.59
N LYS A 33 6.83 12.38 12.61
CA LYS A 33 7.33 13.70 12.19
C LYS A 33 8.26 14.34 13.22
N GLN A 34 8.37 13.79 14.44
CA GLN A 34 9.39 14.24 15.39
C GLN A 34 10.76 13.66 15.01
N PRO A 35 11.85 14.44 15.12
CA PRO A 35 13.18 13.93 14.86
C PRO A 35 13.54 12.83 15.85
N ASP A 36 14.20 11.78 15.36
CA ASP A 36 14.79 10.77 16.23
C ASP A 36 15.75 11.45 17.24
N PRO A 37 15.60 11.20 18.56
CA PRO A 37 16.38 11.89 19.58
C PRO A 37 17.89 11.71 19.46
N VAL A 38 18.34 10.62 18.84
CA VAL A 38 19.75 10.24 18.73
C VAL A 38 20.30 10.66 17.37
N ALA A 39 19.64 10.25 16.30
CA ALA A 39 20.14 10.38 14.95
C ALA A 39 19.67 11.67 14.26
N LYS A 40 18.77 12.45 14.89
CA LYS A 40 18.21 13.71 14.37
C LYS A 40 17.56 13.60 12.99
N TYR A 41 17.21 12.37 12.60
CA TYR A 41 16.56 12.07 11.34
C TYR A 41 15.05 12.27 11.48
N VAL A 42 14.43 12.91 10.50
CA VAL A 42 12.98 12.98 10.38
C VAL A 42 12.58 12.09 9.21
N PRO A 43 11.89 10.96 9.46
CA PRO A 43 11.36 10.12 8.40
C PRO A 43 10.51 10.90 7.41
N ARG A 44 10.75 10.66 6.13
CA ARG A 44 9.93 11.16 5.03
C ARG A 44 8.78 10.20 4.78
N LEU A 45 7.69 10.76 4.29
CA LEU A 45 6.48 10.02 3.94
C LEU A 45 6.34 10.03 2.42
N PHE A 46 6.06 8.86 1.86
CA PHE A 46 5.89 8.65 0.43
C PHE A 46 4.54 7.98 0.16
N VAL A 47 4.07 8.16 -1.07
CA VAL A 47 3.03 7.33 -1.69
C VAL A 47 3.53 6.77 -3.01
N SER A 48 2.96 5.63 -3.39
CA SER A 48 3.21 5.03 -4.69
C SER A 48 2.50 5.80 -5.81
N ILE A 49 3.09 5.81 -7.01
CA ILE A 49 2.36 6.21 -8.23
C ILE A 49 1.12 5.32 -8.47
N ILE A 50 1.14 4.07 -8.00
CA ILE A 50 -0.02 3.16 -8.02
C ILE A 50 -1.12 3.69 -7.11
N THR A 51 -0.81 4.12 -5.89
CA THR A 51 -1.75 4.78 -4.97
C THR A 51 -2.39 6.01 -5.61
N LEU A 52 -1.65 6.83 -6.35
CA LEU A 52 -2.24 7.94 -7.10
C LEU A 52 -3.23 7.46 -8.18
N GLY A 53 -2.90 6.37 -8.85
CA GLY A 53 -3.80 5.69 -9.80
C GLY A 53 -5.09 5.22 -9.14
N GLU A 54 -5.01 4.59 -7.98
CA GLU A 54 -6.17 4.11 -7.20
C GLU A 54 -7.07 5.25 -6.75
N ILE A 55 -6.47 6.32 -6.25
CA ILE A 55 -7.19 7.55 -5.87
C ILE A 55 -7.94 8.09 -7.09
N ALA A 56 -7.24 8.25 -8.22
CA ALA A 56 -7.82 8.80 -9.43
C ALA A 56 -8.90 7.88 -10.03
N TYR A 57 -8.75 6.56 -9.90
CA TYR A 57 -9.80 5.60 -10.26
C TYR A 57 -11.03 5.79 -9.37
N GLY A 58 -10.86 5.82 -8.05
CA GLY A 58 -11.94 6.03 -7.08
C GLY A 58 -12.73 7.32 -7.33
N HIS A 59 -12.05 8.38 -7.75
CA HIS A 59 -12.68 9.65 -8.11
C HIS A 59 -13.60 9.52 -9.34
N ARG A 60 -13.18 8.75 -10.35
CA ARG A 60 -13.92 8.60 -11.62
C ARG A 60 -15.10 7.64 -11.54
N VAL A 61 -15.05 6.67 -10.63
CA VAL A 61 -16.12 5.67 -10.47
C VAL A 61 -17.12 6.01 -9.36
N ALA A 62 -16.90 7.10 -8.62
CA ALA A 62 -17.79 7.53 -7.55
C ALA A 62 -19.22 7.77 -8.09
N PRO A 63 -20.26 7.16 -7.49
CA PRO A 63 -21.64 7.23 -8.00
C PRO A 63 -22.24 8.64 -7.94
N ALA A 64 -21.75 9.48 -7.03
CA ALA A 64 -22.09 10.89 -6.90
C ALA A 64 -20.80 11.71 -6.83
N PRO A 65 -20.17 12.02 -7.97
CA PRO A 65 -18.89 12.70 -7.99
C PRO A 65 -19.05 14.14 -7.48
N ASP A 66 -18.22 14.50 -6.49
CA ASP A 66 -18.12 15.85 -5.95
C ASP A 66 -16.77 16.43 -6.35
N ALA A 67 -16.77 17.23 -7.41
CA ALA A 67 -15.53 17.78 -7.99
C ALA A 67 -14.73 18.63 -6.99
N ALA A 68 -15.41 19.30 -6.05
CA ALA A 68 -14.74 20.13 -5.05
C ALA A 68 -13.99 19.26 -4.04
N LYS A 69 -14.64 18.22 -3.49
CA LYS A 69 -13.98 17.26 -2.57
C LYS A 69 -12.85 16.50 -3.25
N GLN A 70 -13.03 16.15 -4.51
CA GLN A 70 -12.01 15.47 -5.32
C GLN A 70 -10.77 16.35 -5.53
N ALA A 71 -10.97 17.62 -5.85
CA ALA A 71 -9.88 18.58 -5.99
C ALA A 71 -9.18 18.84 -4.64
N GLU A 72 -9.94 18.92 -3.55
CA GLU A 72 -9.42 19.08 -2.20
C GLU A 72 -8.54 17.89 -1.77
N TYR A 73 -9.02 16.67 -1.98
CA TYR A 73 -8.25 15.47 -1.68
C TYR A 73 -6.98 15.36 -2.53
N THR A 74 -7.09 15.64 -3.83
CA THR A 74 -5.93 15.66 -4.74
C THR A 74 -4.89 16.69 -4.30
N ARG A 75 -5.33 17.88 -3.86
CA ARG A 75 -4.45 18.91 -3.32
C ARG A 75 -3.78 18.43 -2.02
N PHE A 76 -4.55 17.87 -1.09
CA PHE A 76 -4.03 17.30 0.15
C PHE A 76 -2.92 16.27 -0.11
N VAL A 77 -3.15 15.31 -1.02
CA VAL A 77 -2.15 14.27 -1.35
C VAL A 77 -0.87 14.91 -1.89
N ARG A 78 -0.97 15.88 -2.81
CA ARG A 78 0.22 16.56 -3.35
C ARG A 78 0.99 17.38 -2.31
N GLU A 79 0.28 17.99 -1.37
CA GLU A 79 0.91 18.78 -0.30
C GLU A 79 1.60 17.89 0.75
N GLN A 80 1.00 16.75 1.09
CA GLN A 80 1.59 15.81 2.06
C GLN A 80 2.69 14.93 1.46
N PHE A 81 2.64 14.67 0.16
CA PHE A 81 3.57 13.81 -0.57
C PHE A 81 4.13 14.55 -1.80
N PRO A 82 5.06 15.51 -1.60
CA PRO A 82 5.65 16.26 -2.69
C PRO A 82 6.52 15.39 -3.61
N GLU A 83 7.03 14.27 -3.09
CA GLU A 83 7.76 13.25 -3.84
C GLU A 83 6.91 11.97 -3.89
N VAL A 84 6.62 11.52 -5.11
CA VAL A 84 5.87 10.28 -5.38
C VAL A 84 6.87 9.22 -5.82
N LEU A 85 6.73 7.99 -5.33
CA LEU A 85 7.57 6.89 -5.78
C LEU A 85 7.10 6.39 -7.14
N GLU A 86 7.93 6.62 -8.14
CA GLU A 86 7.78 6.10 -9.49
C GLU A 86 8.12 4.61 -9.58
N MET A 87 7.75 3.98 -10.69
CA MET A 87 8.18 2.61 -11.02
C MET A 87 9.61 2.64 -11.59
N THR A 88 10.43 1.70 -11.17
CA THR A 88 11.78 1.48 -11.70
C THR A 88 11.96 0.03 -12.13
N ASP A 89 13.04 -0.27 -12.86
CA ASP A 89 13.38 -1.64 -13.24
C ASP A 89 13.60 -2.54 -12.01
N ASP A 90 14.23 -2.01 -10.96
CA ASP A 90 14.43 -2.75 -9.69
C ASP A 90 13.08 -3.10 -9.02
N VAL A 91 12.11 -2.17 -9.05
CA VAL A 91 10.75 -2.42 -8.55
C VAL A 91 10.06 -3.50 -9.38
N ALA A 92 10.24 -3.48 -10.71
CA ALA A 92 9.67 -4.50 -11.60
C ALA A 92 10.27 -5.89 -11.35
N GLU A 93 11.58 -5.99 -11.12
CA GLU A 93 12.24 -7.23 -10.72
C GLU A 93 11.69 -7.72 -9.39
N GLN A 94 11.66 -6.84 -8.38
CA GLN A 94 11.16 -7.18 -7.05
C GLN A 94 9.69 -7.64 -7.08
N TYR A 95 8.85 -6.99 -7.88
CA TYR A 95 7.48 -7.40 -8.12
C TYR A 95 7.42 -8.81 -8.73
N GLY A 96 8.24 -9.09 -9.75
CA GLY A 96 8.29 -10.39 -10.40
C GLY A 96 8.59 -11.53 -9.43
N GLU A 97 9.52 -11.32 -8.51
CA GLU A 97 9.84 -12.27 -7.44
C GLU A 97 8.65 -12.51 -6.50
N LEU A 98 8.05 -11.43 -5.97
CA LEU A 98 6.93 -11.51 -5.03
C LEU A 98 5.73 -12.21 -5.71
N ARG A 99 5.47 -11.88 -6.97
CA ARG A 99 4.40 -12.45 -7.78
C ARG A 99 4.62 -13.94 -8.04
N ALA A 100 5.84 -14.33 -8.39
CA ALA A 100 6.20 -15.73 -8.61
C ALA A 100 6.08 -16.54 -7.31
N TRP A 101 6.46 -15.97 -6.17
CA TRP A 101 6.27 -16.59 -4.86
C TRP A 101 4.79 -16.86 -4.59
N LEU A 102 3.92 -15.85 -4.78
CA LEU A 102 2.48 -16.00 -4.58
C LEU A 102 1.87 -17.07 -5.49
N PHE A 103 2.27 -17.10 -6.77
CA PHE A 103 1.85 -18.14 -7.70
C PHE A 103 2.26 -19.55 -7.24
N ASN A 104 3.50 -19.70 -6.80
CA ASN A 104 4.06 -21.00 -6.42
C ASN A 104 3.52 -21.51 -5.08
N ASN A 105 3.22 -20.62 -4.13
CA ASN A 105 2.88 -21.00 -2.75
C ASN A 105 1.40 -20.84 -2.41
N CYS A 106 0.67 -19.94 -3.08
CA CYS A 106 -0.73 -19.65 -2.78
C CYS A 106 -1.70 -20.05 -3.91
N GLY A 107 -1.18 -20.38 -5.11
CA GLY A 107 -2.00 -20.80 -6.24
C GLY A 107 -2.60 -22.22 -6.06
N PRO A 108 -3.82 -22.48 -6.57
CA PRO A 108 -4.47 -23.79 -6.45
C PRO A 108 -3.61 -24.90 -7.07
N THR A 109 -3.36 -25.95 -6.30
CA THR A 109 -2.45 -27.08 -6.62
C THR A 109 -2.80 -27.79 -7.93
N ALA A 110 -4.06 -27.74 -8.37
CA ALA A 110 -4.54 -28.40 -9.58
C ALA A 110 -4.47 -27.57 -10.88
N ARG A 111 -4.05 -26.29 -10.85
CA ARG A 111 -4.16 -25.38 -12.01
C ARG A 111 -2.97 -24.44 -12.24
N LYS A 112 -1.74 -24.82 -11.85
CA LYS A 112 -0.54 -24.00 -12.08
C LYS A 112 -0.11 -24.01 -13.57
N SER A 113 -0.76 -23.18 -14.38
CA SER A 113 -0.32 -22.84 -15.75
C SER A 113 0.39 -21.49 -15.74
N LYS A 114 1.60 -21.42 -16.31
CA LYS A 114 2.44 -20.20 -16.41
C LYS A 114 1.82 -19.06 -17.22
N VAL A 115 0.71 -19.32 -17.91
CA VAL A 115 0.06 -18.38 -18.86
C VAL A 115 -1.03 -17.53 -18.18
N LYS A 116 -1.44 -17.86 -16.95
CA LYS A 116 -2.54 -17.18 -16.25
C LYS A 116 -2.00 -16.20 -15.22
N ARG A 117 -2.54 -14.98 -15.21
CA ARG A 117 -2.34 -14.04 -14.08
C ARG A 117 -2.94 -14.67 -12.81
N ALA A 118 -2.47 -14.38 -11.58
CA ALA A 118 -3.04 -15.11 -10.43
C ALA A 118 -4.49 -14.75 -10.11
N GLU A 119 -5.02 -13.64 -10.62
CA GLU A 119 -6.45 -13.34 -10.66
C GLU A 119 -7.22 -14.26 -11.65
N GLU A 120 -6.54 -14.86 -12.61
CA GLU A 120 -7.08 -15.76 -13.65
C GLU A 120 -6.92 -17.27 -13.33
N LEU A 121 -6.33 -17.62 -12.17
CA LEU A 121 -6.30 -18.99 -11.65
C LEU A 121 -7.69 -19.51 -11.20
N VAL A 122 -8.74 -18.75 -11.53
CA VAL A 122 -10.18 -19.03 -11.54
C VAL A 122 -10.85 -19.03 -10.17
N SER A 123 -11.07 -17.82 -9.66
CA SER A 123 -12.38 -17.24 -9.35
C SER A 123 -12.10 -15.80 -8.91
N PRO A 124 -12.97 -14.80 -9.16
CA PRO A 124 -12.88 -13.47 -8.54
C PRO A 124 -12.82 -13.50 -6.99
N THR A 125 -12.94 -14.70 -6.41
CA THR A 125 -12.78 -15.01 -4.99
C THR A 125 -11.33 -15.08 -4.52
N THR A 126 -10.28 -15.34 -5.32
CA THR A 126 -8.92 -15.56 -4.74
C THR A 126 -8.23 -14.30 -4.24
N GLY A 127 -8.30 -13.16 -4.94
CA GLY A 127 -7.86 -11.86 -4.36
C GLY A 127 -8.72 -11.45 -3.16
N ARG A 128 -10.00 -11.83 -3.19
CA ARG A 128 -10.96 -11.57 -2.09
C ARG A 128 -10.66 -12.42 -0.85
N GLU A 129 -10.26 -13.68 -1.03
CA GLU A 129 -9.93 -14.68 -0.01
C GLU A 129 -8.52 -14.48 0.57
N LEU A 130 -7.54 -14.17 -0.29
CA LEU A 130 -6.19 -13.79 0.14
C LEU A 130 -6.17 -12.42 0.84
N GLY A 131 -7.16 -11.57 0.54
CA GLY A 131 -7.26 -10.23 1.11
C GLY A 131 -6.23 -9.25 0.54
N ILE A 132 -5.71 -9.53 -0.65
CA ILE A 132 -4.63 -8.80 -1.33
C ILE A 132 -5.00 -8.67 -2.79
N ASP A 133 -4.83 -7.48 -3.34
CA ASP A 133 -4.97 -7.20 -4.76
C ASP A 133 -3.62 -7.04 -5.49
N GLU A 134 -3.68 -6.81 -6.79
CA GLU A 134 -2.47 -6.70 -7.62
C GLU A 134 -1.68 -5.42 -7.32
N ASN A 135 -2.37 -4.34 -6.94
CA ASN A 135 -1.74 -3.06 -6.64
C ASN A 135 -0.99 -3.12 -5.31
N ASP A 136 -1.53 -3.83 -4.33
CA ASP A 136 -0.86 -4.12 -3.06
C ASP A 136 0.53 -4.75 -3.30
N ILE A 137 0.64 -5.68 -4.28
CA ILE A 137 1.92 -6.34 -4.60
C ILE A 137 2.93 -5.32 -5.16
N TRP A 138 2.49 -4.40 -6.03
CA TRP A 138 3.36 -3.33 -6.55
C TRP A 138 3.83 -2.38 -5.43
N ILE A 139 2.93 -2.01 -4.51
CA ILE A 139 3.26 -1.15 -3.38
C ILE A 139 4.25 -1.84 -2.44
N VAL A 140 4.05 -3.13 -2.17
CA VAL A 140 4.99 -3.97 -1.39
C VAL A 140 6.35 -4.06 -2.07
N ALA A 141 6.37 -4.23 -3.40
CA ALA A 141 7.61 -4.27 -4.19
C ALA A 141 8.40 -2.96 -4.05
N GLN A 142 7.73 -1.80 -4.12
CA GLN A 142 8.37 -0.51 -3.88
C GLN A 142 8.91 -0.38 -2.47
N ALA A 143 8.10 -0.70 -1.45
CA ALA A 143 8.55 -0.60 -0.06
C ALA A 143 9.81 -1.45 0.17
N LYS A 144 9.83 -2.67 -0.37
CA LYS A 144 10.97 -3.58 -0.26
C LYS A 144 12.20 -3.06 -1.02
N THR A 145 12.03 -2.59 -2.26
CA THR A 145 13.12 -2.08 -3.11
C THR A 145 13.83 -0.90 -2.45
N HIS A 146 13.07 -0.01 -1.80
CA HIS A 146 13.62 1.18 -1.14
C HIS A 146 13.96 0.97 0.35
N ASN A 147 13.74 -0.24 0.88
CA ASN A 147 13.87 -0.53 2.31
C ASN A 147 13.05 0.44 3.20
N PHE A 148 11.83 0.73 2.78
CA PHE A 148 10.87 1.57 3.49
C PHE A 148 9.99 0.74 4.41
N VAL A 149 9.44 1.39 5.44
CA VAL A 149 8.36 0.82 6.24
C VAL A 149 7.06 0.97 5.48
N LEU A 150 6.41 -0.15 5.15
CA LEU A 150 5.08 -0.13 4.56
C LEU A 150 4.04 0.14 5.66
N VAL A 151 3.27 1.22 5.50
CA VAL A 151 2.14 1.53 6.37
C VAL A 151 0.86 1.12 5.66
N THR A 152 0.20 0.10 6.18
CA THR A 152 -1.00 -0.46 5.56
C THR A 152 -2.00 -0.92 6.62
N HIS A 153 -3.28 -0.89 6.27
CA HIS A 153 -4.35 -1.42 7.12
C HIS A 153 -4.95 -2.70 6.53
N ASP A 154 -4.69 -3.82 7.17
CA ASP A 154 -5.23 -5.14 6.80
C ASP A 154 -6.61 -5.37 7.42
N SER A 155 -7.63 -4.70 6.87
CA SER A 155 -9.02 -4.81 7.34
C SER A 155 -9.57 -6.25 7.32
N ARG A 156 -8.94 -7.18 6.60
CA ARG A 156 -9.36 -8.59 6.49
C ARG A 156 -8.46 -9.57 7.27
N GLY A 157 -7.36 -9.11 7.85
CA GLY A 157 -6.44 -9.88 8.72
C GLY A 157 -5.60 -10.96 8.03
N ASN A 158 -5.58 -11.01 6.70
CA ASN A 158 -4.85 -12.00 5.91
C ASN A 158 -3.59 -11.41 5.24
N PHE A 159 -3.60 -10.12 4.88
CA PHE A 159 -2.49 -9.47 4.20
C PHE A 159 -1.23 -9.44 5.07
N GLY A 160 -1.34 -9.01 6.33
CA GLY A 160 -0.20 -8.93 7.25
C GLY A 160 0.43 -10.28 7.56
N LYS A 161 -0.38 -11.36 7.58
CA LYS A 161 0.14 -12.73 7.72
C LYS A 161 0.85 -13.21 6.47
N LEU A 162 0.37 -12.82 5.30
CA LEU A 162 0.98 -13.21 4.04
C LEU A 162 2.30 -12.46 3.85
N LEU A 163 2.35 -11.15 4.12
CA LEU A 163 3.56 -10.33 4.02
C LEU A 163 4.75 -10.95 4.76
N LYS A 164 4.52 -11.46 5.97
CA LYS A 164 5.56 -12.16 6.76
C LYS A 164 6.13 -13.41 6.08
N GLN A 165 5.43 -14.00 5.13
CA GLN A 165 5.87 -15.21 4.43
C GLN A 165 6.64 -14.91 3.14
N PHE A 166 6.19 -13.93 2.35
CA PHE A 166 6.78 -13.63 1.03
C PHE A 166 7.65 -12.37 0.98
N ALA A 167 7.58 -11.54 2.01
CA ALA A 167 8.44 -10.40 2.23
C ALA A 167 8.87 -10.34 3.72
N PRO A 168 9.55 -11.38 4.25
CA PRO A 168 9.86 -11.49 5.69
C PRO A 168 10.73 -10.35 6.23
N ASP A 169 11.56 -9.75 5.37
CA ASP A 169 12.44 -8.64 5.74
C ASP A 169 11.77 -7.27 5.63
N LEU A 170 10.54 -7.21 5.09
CA LEU A 170 9.80 -5.95 4.99
C LEU A 170 9.21 -5.57 6.34
N THR A 171 9.52 -4.35 6.80
CA THR A 171 8.89 -3.79 7.99
C THR A 171 7.52 -3.25 7.62
N VAL A 172 6.50 -3.64 8.38
CA VAL A 172 5.10 -3.27 8.14
C VAL A 172 4.51 -2.71 9.43
N GLU A 173 3.84 -1.57 9.33
CA GLU A 173 3.11 -0.94 10.44
C GLU A 173 1.63 -0.77 10.07
N ASP A 174 0.76 -0.90 11.07
CA ASP A 174 -0.64 -0.50 10.98
C ASP A 174 -0.87 0.65 11.96
N TRP A 175 -1.14 1.85 11.43
CA TRP A 175 -1.35 3.07 12.23
C TRP A 175 -2.79 3.24 12.72
N THR A 176 -3.66 2.27 12.47
CA THR A 176 -5.05 2.24 12.95
C THR A 176 -5.20 1.47 14.27
N LEU A 177 -4.14 0.83 14.75
CA LEU A 177 -4.12 0.05 15.99
C LEU A 177 -3.88 0.92 17.23
#